data_AF-A0A953W4Z0-F1
#
_entry.id   AF-A0A953W4Z0-F1
#
_cell.length_a   1.000
_cell.length_b   1.000
_cell.length_c   1.000
_cell.angle_alpha   90.00
_cell.angle_beta   90.00
_cell.angle_gamma   90.00
#
_symmetry.space_group_name_H-M   'P 1'
#
loop_
_entity.id
_entity.type
_entity.pdbx_description
1 polymer ?
#
loop_
_entity_poly.entity_id
_entity_poly.type
_entity_poly.pdbx_seq_one_letter_code
_entity_poly.pdbx_strand_id
1 'polypeptide(L)'
;MDAGVVFDLVRLAISGVVVASGLILMAGGAVGLLRFPDLYTRLHAANVADTVGSVVVVIGLAIAAPDWSIALRLLLLAGLLVALGPMLSHLVAQAAHAAGLAPITGRYAAPRPGSTRPSSGP
;
A
#
# COMPACT_ATOMS: atom_id res chain seq x y z
N MET A 1 -17.18 35.83 -14.20
CA MET A 1 -16.50 34.51 -14.17
C MET A 1 -17.50 33.52 -14.70
N ASP A 2 -17.16 32.82 -15.78
CA ASP A 2 -18.06 31.85 -16.39
C ASP A 2 -18.26 30.67 -15.43
N ALA A 3 -19.49 30.19 -15.30
CA ALA A 3 -19.82 29.09 -14.39
C ALA A 3 -18.97 27.83 -14.65
N GLY A 4 -18.54 27.61 -15.90
CA GLY A 4 -17.63 26.51 -16.27
C GLY A 4 -16.24 26.64 -15.64
N VAL A 5 -15.65 27.85 -15.63
CA VAL A 5 -14.34 28.09 -15.01
C VAL A 5 -14.39 27.83 -13.51
N VAL A 6 -15.48 28.24 -12.86
CA VAL A 6 -15.67 27.98 -11.42
C VAL A 6 -15.75 26.48 -11.14
N PHE A 7 -16.48 25.73 -11.96
CA PHE A 7 -16.58 24.27 -11.83
C PHE A 7 -15.22 23.59 -12.01
N ASP A 8 -14.43 24.00 -13.00
CA ASP A 8 -13.09 23.45 -13.25
C ASP A 8 -12.12 23.72 -12.10
N LEU A 9 -12.16 24.93 -11.54
CA LEU A 9 -11.35 25.29 -10.37
C LEU A 9 -11.71 24.43 -9.15
N VAL A 10 -13.00 24.24 -8.87
CA VAL A 10 -13.47 23.41 -7.75
C VAL A 10 -13.02 21.97 -7.95
N ARG A 11 -13.17 21.42 -9.16
CA ARG A 11 -12.76 20.06 -9.50
C ARG A 11 -11.25 19.86 -9.33
N LEU A 12 -10.44 20.81 -9.80
CA LEU A 12 -8.98 20.78 -9.64
C LEU A 12 -8.56 20.90 -8.17
N ALA A 13 -9.24 21.75 -7.39
CA ALA A 13 -8.97 21.88 -5.95
C ALA A 13 -9.25 20.56 -5.21
N ILE A 14 -10.38 19.92 -5.47
CA ILE A 14 -10.73 18.61 -4.88
C ILE A 14 -9.69 17.56 -5.27
N SER A 15 -9.36 17.46 -6.55
CA SER A 15 -8.32 16.54 -7.03
C SER A 15 -6.99 16.77 -6.33
N GLY A 16 -6.55 18.03 -6.20
CA GLY A 16 -5.30 18.38 -5.53
C GLY A 16 -5.26 17.94 -4.06
N VAL A 17 -6.35 18.11 -3.31
CA VAL A 17 -6.46 17.65 -1.92
C VAL A 17 -6.38 16.12 -1.83
N VAL A 18 -7.06 15.41 -2.73
CA VAL A 18 -7.02 13.94 -2.77
C VAL A 18 -5.62 13.44 -3.11
N VAL A 19 -4.97 13.98 -4.14
CA VAL A 19 -3.58 13.62 -4.49
C VAL A 19 -2.63 13.93 -3.34
N ALA A 20 -2.75 15.08 -2.70
CA ALA A 20 -1.91 15.45 -1.56
C ALA A 20 -2.06 14.46 -0.39
N SER A 21 -3.29 14.02 -0.08
CA SER A 21 -3.51 13.01 0.95
C SER A 21 -2.86 11.66 0.60
N GLY A 22 -2.94 11.22 -0.66
CA GLY A 22 -2.25 10.03 -1.13
C GLY A 22 -0.72 10.14 -1.01
N LEU A 23 -0.15 11.31 -1.34
CA LEU A 23 1.28 11.57 -1.18
C LEU A 23 1.73 11.53 0.28
N ILE A 24 0.92 12.04 1.22
CA ILE A 24 1.21 11.95 2.65
C ILE A 24 1.25 10.48 3.11
N LEU A 25 0.33 9.64 2.63
CA LEU A 25 0.34 8.21 2.93
C LEU A 25 1.58 7.51 2.36
N MET A 26 1.96 7.82 1.11
CA MET A 26 3.19 7.31 0.51
C MET A 26 4.43 7.72 1.29
N ALA A 27 4.53 8.99 1.70
CA ALA A 27 5.63 9.49 2.50
C ALA A 27 5.70 8.79 3.87
N GLY A 28 4.56 8.60 4.54
CA GLY A 28 4.48 7.83 5.78
C GLY A 28 4.95 6.39 5.63
N GLY A 29 4.55 5.74 4.53
CA GLY A 29 5.00 4.39 4.19
C GLY A 29 6.50 4.31 3.85
N ALA A 30 7.05 5.32 3.17
CA ALA A 30 8.49 5.43 2.91
C ALA A 30 9.29 5.61 4.21
N VAL A 31 8.79 6.43 5.14
CA VAL A 31 9.38 6.55 6.49
C VAL A 31 9.29 5.22 7.23
N GLY A 32 8.16 4.51 7.16
CA GLY A 32 8.00 3.17 7.74
C GLY A 32 8.99 2.16 7.16
N LEU A 33 9.22 2.19 5.85
CA LEU A 33 10.20 1.36 5.17
C LEU A 33 11.64 1.61 5.65
N LEU A 34 11.98 2.84 6.03
CA LEU A 34 13.31 3.18 6.54
C LEU A 34 13.46 2.92 8.05
N ARG A 35 12.36 3.07 8.82
CA ARG A 35 12.40 3.04 10.29
C ARG A 35 12.09 1.67 10.89
N PHE A 36 11.35 0.82 10.18
CA PHE A 36 10.96 -0.47 10.75
C PHE A 36 12.12 -1.48 10.82
N PRO A 37 12.20 -2.25 11.92
CA PRO A 37 13.39 -3.04 12.24
C PRO A 37 13.49 -4.36 11.45
N ASP A 38 12.36 -4.88 10.97
CA ASP A 38 12.28 -6.20 10.34
C ASP A 38 11.77 -6.13 8.91
N LEU A 39 12.24 -7.03 8.04
CA LEU A 39 11.83 -7.10 6.63
C LEU A 39 10.31 -7.21 6.49
N TYR A 40 9.64 -8.04 7.29
CA TYR A 40 8.19 -8.22 7.18
C TYR A 40 7.43 -6.95 7.56
N THR A 41 7.87 -6.26 8.60
CA THR A 41 7.29 -4.96 8.99
C THR A 41 7.56 -3.87 7.94
N ARG A 42 8.76 -3.84 7.36
CA ARG A 42 9.13 -2.95 6.25
C ARG A 42 8.30 -3.22 5.00
N LEU A 43 8.08 -4.50 4.67
CA LEU A 43 7.26 -4.94 3.53
C LEU A 43 5.80 -4.56 3.72
N HIS A 44 5.27 -4.67 4.94
CA HIS A 44 3.93 -4.19 5.26
C HIS A 44 3.81 -2.68 5.03
N ALA A 45 4.77 -1.89 5.52
CA ALA A 45 4.80 -0.44 5.31
C ALA A 45 4.85 -0.07 3.82
N ALA A 46 5.73 -0.73 3.06
CA ALA A 46 5.87 -0.53 1.62
C ALA A 46 4.58 -0.86 0.87
N ASN A 47 3.91 -1.97 1.21
CA ASN A 47 2.67 -2.37 0.56
C ASN A 47 1.52 -1.42 0.87
N VAL A 48 1.42 -0.90 2.10
CA VAL A 48 0.42 0.14 2.46
C VAL A 48 0.69 1.43 1.68
N ALA A 49 1.95 1.85 1.57
CA ALA A 49 2.36 3.01 0.79
C ALA A 49 1.96 2.88 -0.69
N ASP A 50 2.25 1.72 -1.28
CA ASP A 50 2.03 1.45 -2.69
C ASP A 50 0.55 1.26 -3.01
N THR A 51 -0.16 0.37 -2.31
CA THR A 51 -1.56 0.07 -2.62
C THR A 51 -2.48 1.24 -2.25
N VAL A 52 -2.53 1.63 -0.97
CA VAL A 52 -3.46 2.66 -0.51
C VAL A 52 -3.04 4.03 -1.03
N GLY A 53 -1.74 4.36 -0.97
CA GLY A 53 -1.23 5.62 -1.48
C GLY A 53 -1.47 5.80 -2.98
N SER A 54 -1.12 4.80 -3.81
CA SER A 54 -1.30 4.92 -5.26
C SER A 54 -2.77 4.93 -5.66
N VAL A 55 -3.64 4.15 -5.00
CA VAL A 55 -5.08 4.18 -5.29
C VAL A 55 -5.67 5.56 -5.00
N VAL A 56 -5.33 6.17 -3.86
CA VAL A 56 -5.81 7.52 -3.52
C VAL A 56 -5.31 8.55 -4.54
N VAL A 57 -4.03 8.50 -4.93
CA VAL A 57 -3.48 9.38 -5.96
C VAL A 57 -4.20 9.20 -7.29
N VAL A 58 -4.39 7.95 -7.74
CA VAL A 58 -5.03 7.63 -9.02
C VAL A 58 -6.50 8.05 -9.03
N ILE A 59 -7.22 7.94 -7.91
CA ILE A 59 -8.58 8.48 -7.77
C ILE A 59 -8.57 10.00 -7.91
N GLY A 60 -7.61 10.68 -7.27
CA GLY A 60 -7.43 12.13 -7.43
C GLY A 60 -7.19 12.52 -8.90
N LEU A 61 -6.36 11.77 -9.62
CA LEU A 61 -6.13 11.97 -11.06
C LEU A 61 -7.37 11.68 -11.89
N ALA A 62 -8.17 10.66 -11.54
CA ALA A 62 -9.42 10.34 -12.22
C ALA A 62 -10.45 11.46 -12.09
N ILE A 63 -10.51 12.14 -10.93
CA ILE A 63 -11.34 13.34 -10.73
C ILE A 63 -10.87 14.50 -11.63
N ALA A 64 -9.56 14.64 -11.84
CA ALA A 64 -9.00 15.65 -12.75
C ALA A 64 -9.05 15.26 -14.23
N ALA A 65 -9.44 14.03 -14.59
CA ALA A 65 -9.36 13.53 -15.96
C ALA A 65 -10.26 14.30 -16.95
N PRO A 66 -9.73 14.82 -18.06
CA PRO A 66 -10.49 15.66 -18.99
C PRO A 66 -11.62 14.91 -19.71
N ASP A 67 -11.49 13.59 -19.83
CA ASP A 67 -12.46 12.71 -20.47
C ASP A 67 -12.66 11.39 -19.71
N TRP A 68 -13.81 10.75 -19.95
CA TRP A 68 -14.19 9.50 -19.30
C TRP A 68 -13.31 8.31 -19.68
N SER A 69 -12.71 8.33 -20.88
CA SER A 69 -11.81 7.28 -21.35
C SER A 69 -10.53 7.24 -20.49
N ILE A 70 -9.96 8.41 -20.20
CA ILE A 70 -8.81 8.54 -19.29
C ILE A 70 -9.19 8.12 -17.87
N ALA A 71 -10.35 8.59 -17.35
CA ALA A 71 -10.81 8.22 -16.01
C ALA A 71 -10.95 6.70 -15.84
N LEU A 72 -11.53 6.01 -16.83
CA LEU A 72 -11.68 4.56 -16.80
C LEU A 72 -10.34 3.82 -16.82
N ARG A 73 -9.38 4.27 -17.65
CA ARG A 73 -8.01 3.72 -17.69
C ARG A 73 -7.30 3.88 -16.35
N LEU A 74 -7.48 5.00 -15.68
CA LEU A 74 -6.95 5.25 -14.34
C LEU A 74 -7.59 4.31 -13.30
N LEU A 75 -8.91 4.10 -13.34
CA LEU A 75 -9.57 3.14 -12.45
C LEU A 75 -9.12 1.69 -12.69
N LEU A 76 -8.91 1.29 -13.94
CA LEU A 76 -8.33 0.00 -14.27
C LEU A 76 -6.90 -0.14 -13.74
N LEU A 77 -6.10 0.92 -13.84
CA LEU A 77 -4.75 0.98 -13.25
C LEU A 77 -4.82 0.82 -11.72
N ALA A 78 -5.72 1.52 -11.04
CA ALA A 78 -5.91 1.38 -9.59
C ALA A 78 -6.28 -0.07 -9.21
N GLY A 79 -7.17 -0.71 -9.96
CA GLY A 79 -7.52 -2.12 -9.76
C GLY A 79 -6.32 -3.06 -9.94
N LEU A 80 -5.51 -2.82 -10.97
CA LEU A 80 -4.30 -3.59 -11.22
C LEU A 80 -3.28 -3.43 -10.08
N LEU A 81 -3.06 -2.21 -9.57
CA LEU A 81 -2.14 -1.95 -8.45
C LEU A 81 -2.57 -2.70 -7.18
N VAL A 82 -3.87 -2.70 -6.86
CA VAL A 82 -4.41 -3.45 -5.72
C VAL A 82 -4.23 -4.95 -5.89
N ALA A 83 -4.38 -5.48 -7.11
CA ALA A 83 -4.18 -6.91 -7.38
C ALA A 83 -2.69 -7.32 -7.33
N LEU A 84 -1.78 -6.44 -7.75
CA LEU A 84 -0.34 -6.71 -7.74
C LEU A 84 0.26 -6.68 -6.33
N GLY A 85 -0.21 -5.80 -5.45
CA GLY A 85 0.26 -5.70 -4.06
C GLY A 85 0.35 -7.04 -3.30
N PRO A 86 -0.71 -7.86 -3.20
CA PRO A 86 -0.67 -9.15 -2.51
C PRO A 86 0.25 -10.16 -3.22
N MET A 87 0.37 -10.12 -4.54
CA MET A 87 1.28 -11.01 -5.28
C MET A 87 2.74 -10.67 -4.97
N LEU A 88 3.12 -9.40 -5.06
CA LEU A 88 4.48 -8.94 -4.79
C LEU A 88 4.87 -9.17 -3.33
N SER A 89 3.99 -8.84 -2.39
CA SER A 89 4.26 -9.07 -0.97
C SER A 89 4.37 -10.56 -0.63
N HIS A 90 3.58 -11.44 -1.24
CA HIS A 90 3.71 -12.88 -1.06
C HIS A 90 5.04 -13.41 -1.58
N LEU A 91 5.43 -13.04 -2.81
CA LEU A 91 6.69 -13.48 -3.41
C LEU A 91 7.91 -13.02 -2.60
N VAL A 92 7.91 -11.76 -2.15
CA VAL A 92 8.99 -11.21 -1.31
C VAL A 92 9.04 -11.90 0.06
N ALA A 93 7.88 -12.13 0.69
CA ALA A 93 7.81 -12.82 1.97
C ALA A 93 8.29 -14.28 1.86
N GLN A 94 7.93 -14.98 0.78
CA GLN A 94 8.38 -16.34 0.52
C GLN A 94 9.90 -16.40 0.28
N ALA A 95 10.45 -15.46 -0.50
CA ALA A 95 11.88 -15.36 -0.73
C ALA A 95 12.66 -15.05 0.57
N ALA A 96 12.16 -14.13 1.38
CA ALA A 96 12.74 -13.82 2.70
C ALA A 96 12.73 -15.03 3.63
N HIS A 97 11.61 -15.77 3.64
CA HIS A 97 11.49 -16.99 4.44
C HIS A 97 12.46 -18.08 3.97
N ALA A 98 12.58 -18.29 2.66
CA ALA A 98 13.54 -19.23 2.07
C ALA A 98 15.00 -18.84 2.35
N ALA A 99 15.29 -17.53 2.48
CA ALA A 99 16.60 -17.01 2.88
C ALA A 99 16.88 -17.14 4.40
N GLY A 100 15.95 -17.72 5.18
CA GLY A 100 16.11 -17.90 6.62
C GLY A 100 15.86 -16.65 7.46
N LEU A 101 15.31 -15.57 6.87
CA LEU A 101 14.91 -14.38 7.61
C LEU A 101 13.64 -14.69 8.40
N ALA A 102 13.75 -14.71 9.72
CA ALA A 102 12.60 -14.89 10.61
C ALA A 102 11.99 -13.54 10.96
N PRO A 103 10.65 -13.42 10.96
CA PRO A 103 10.00 -12.21 11.45
C PRO A 103 10.33 -12.00 12.93
N ILE A 104 10.46 -10.74 13.34
CA ILE A 104 10.59 -10.40 14.76
C ILE A 104 9.21 -10.61 15.40
N THR A 105 8.98 -11.81 15.93
CA THR A 105 7.83 -12.10 16.77
C THR A 105 8.17 -11.69 18.20
N GLY A 106 7.21 -11.12 18.93
CA GLY A 106 7.37 -10.81 20.35
C GLY A 106 7.50 -12.08 21.19
N ARG A 107 6.85 -12.15 22.36
CA ARG A 107 6.85 -13.37 23.20
C ARG A 107 6.20 -14.61 22.54
N TYR A 108 5.65 -14.45 21.33
CA TYR A 108 5.04 -15.53 20.58
C TYR A 108 6.09 -16.25 19.73
N ALA A 109 6.54 -17.40 20.19
CA ALA A 109 7.27 -18.36 19.36
C ALA A 109 6.26 -19.29 18.70
N ALA A 110 6.06 -19.16 17.39
CA ALA A 110 5.20 -20.06 16.64
C ALA A 110 5.79 -21.49 16.72
N PRO A 111 5.00 -22.51 17.13
CA PRO A 111 5.44 -23.90 17.08
C PRO A 111 5.80 -24.27 15.64
N ARG A 112 6.95 -24.91 15.42
CA ARG A 112 7.32 -25.37 14.08
C ARG A 112 6.32 -26.47 13.66
N PRO A 113 5.77 -26.45 12.43
CA PRO A 113 4.99 -27.58 11.94
C PRO A 113 5.81 -28.86 12.06
N GLY A 114 5.36 -29.82 12.86
CA GLY A 114 6.09 -31.07 13.15
C GLY A 114 6.98 -31.06 14.41
N SER A 115 7.13 -29.94 15.13
CA SER A 115 7.70 -29.99 16.48
C SER A 115 6.66 -30.55 17.45
N THR A 116 7.01 -31.61 18.20
CA THR A 116 6.22 -32.01 19.37
C THR A 116 6.13 -30.81 20.31
N ARG A 117 4.93 -30.54 20.85
CA ARG A 117 4.81 -29.52 21.90
C ARG A 117 5.79 -29.90 23.01
N PRO A 118 6.60 -28.95 23.54
CA PRO A 118 7.33 -29.22 24.76
C PRO A 118 6.30 -29.66 25.80
N SER A 119 6.49 -30.83 26.42
CA SER A 119 5.68 -31.24 27.55
C SER A 119 5.76 -30.13 28.58
N SER A 120 4.66 -29.42 28.82
CA SER A 120 4.53 -28.53 29.95
C SER A 120 4.58 -29.41 31.20
N GLY A 121 5.78 -29.59 31.75
CA GLY A 121 5.98 -30.19 33.05
C GLY A 121 5.46 -29.26 34.15
N PRO A 122 5.05 -29.82 35.30
CA PRO A 122 4.56 -29.05 36.45
C PRO A 122 5.63 -28.14 37.06
#